data_AF-A0A2W0BEY0-F1
#
_entry.id   AF-A0A2W0BEY0-F1
#
_cell.length_a   1.000
_cell.length_b   1.000
_cell.length_c   1.000
_cell.angle_alpha   90.00
_cell.angle_beta   90.00
_cell.angle_gamma   90.00
#
_symmetry.space_group_name_H-M   'P 1'
#
loop_
_entity.id
_entity.type
_entity.pdbx_description
1 polymer ?
#
loop_
_entity_poly.entity_id
_entity_poly.type
_entity_poly.pdbx_seq_one_letter_code
_entity_poly.pdbx_strand_id
1 'polypeptide(L)'
;MNSQLTRSSSRMQSTQDYLQKIGVPQIAPLTSPFDPGYDPATLESHLEQSAHLMSILKISMACWMIAAESATRRKIAAAKRHGVPTVTGGGPFEVAVAQGELPAYLDLCADIGVTRIECGEGFTDPDLRPREIVRMANELGLDAQFELGKKHTGAFDDETID
;
A
#
# COMPACT_ATOMS: atom_id res chain seq x y z
N MET A 1 45.39 14.96 24.53
CA MET A 1 45.46 13.55 24.11
C MET A 1 44.75 13.43 22.77
N ASN A 2 45.51 13.44 21.68
CA ASN A 2 44.98 13.32 20.33
C ASN A 2 44.71 11.84 20.04
N SER A 3 43.44 11.47 20.05
CA SER A 3 42.97 10.19 19.52
C SER A 3 43.21 10.21 18.01
N GLN A 4 44.34 9.65 17.57
CA GLN A 4 44.60 9.35 16.17
C GLN A 4 43.47 8.45 15.67
N LEU A 5 42.63 8.96 14.77
CA LEU A 5 41.77 8.12 13.95
C LEU A 5 42.69 7.18 13.16
N THR A 6 42.81 5.95 13.63
CA THR A 6 43.41 4.85 12.88
C THR A 6 42.57 4.67 11.61
N ARG A 7 43.07 5.21 10.49
CA ARG A 7 42.47 4.99 9.16
C ARG A 7 42.65 3.52 8.79
N SER A 8 41.70 2.69 9.21
CA SER A 8 41.45 1.40 8.55
C SER A 8 41.16 1.70 7.08
N SER A 9 41.99 1.18 6.19
CA SER A 9 42.08 1.53 4.77
C SER A 9 41.06 0.82 3.88
N SER A 10 39.97 0.27 4.43
CA SER A 10 38.88 -0.22 3.59
C SER A 10 38.15 0.98 2.99
N ARG A 11 38.41 1.29 1.71
CA ARG A 11 37.55 2.18 0.93
C ARG A 11 36.11 1.69 1.06
N MET A 12 35.19 2.58 1.42
CA MET A 12 33.76 2.28 1.36
C MET A 12 33.44 1.95 -0.10
N GLN A 13 32.86 0.78 -0.36
CA GLN A 13 32.62 0.30 -1.74
C GLN A 13 31.18 0.53 -2.18
N SER A 14 30.26 0.70 -1.23
CA SER A 14 28.85 1.00 -1.49
C SER A 14 28.27 2.03 -0.50
N THR A 15 27.12 2.60 -0.86
CA THR A 15 26.30 3.40 0.05
C THR A 15 25.86 2.57 1.26
N GLN A 16 25.57 1.29 1.06
CA GLN A 16 25.16 0.34 2.10
C GLN A 16 26.25 0.17 3.17
N ASP A 17 27.50 0.01 2.77
CA ASP A 17 28.62 -0.13 3.71
C ASP A 17 28.77 1.14 4.57
N TYR A 18 28.56 2.31 3.96
CA TYR A 18 28.61 3.59 4.66
C TYR A 18 27.49 3.71 5.69
N LEU A 19 26.26 3.37 5.32
CA LEU A 19 25.11 3.37 6.23
C LEU A 19 25.32 2.43 7.42
N GLN A 20 25.85 1.22 7.18
CA GLN A 20 26.21 0.29 8.24
C GLN A 20 27.30 0.86 9.15
N LYS A 21 28.34 1.48 8.58
CA LYS A 21 29.45 2.08 9.34
C LYS A 21 28.99 3.20 10.27
N ILE A 22 28.00 4.00 9.87
CA ILE A 22 27.45 5.09 10.70
C ILE A 22 26.31 4.61 11.63
N GLY A 23 26.02 3.31 11.66
CA GLY A 23 25.05 2.71 12.58
C GLY A 23 23.60 2.82 12.16
N VAL A 24 23.30 3.02 10.87
CA VAL A 24 21.91 3.01 10.37
C VAL A 24 21.36 1.58 10.44
N PRO A 25 20.26 1.35 11.18
CA PRO A 25 19.68 0.02 11.32
C PRO A 25 19.09 -0.46 9.98
N GLN A 26 19.24 -1.76 9.72
CA GLN A 26 18.50 -2.42 8.65
C GLN A 26 17.10 -2.75 9.18
N ILE A 27 16.10 -2.07 8.63
CA ILE A 27 14.70 -2.23 9.01
C ILE A 27 13.93 -2.92 7.89
N ALA A 28 12.81 -3.56 8.25
CA ALA A 28 11.88 -4.07 7.26
C ALA A 28 11.31 -2.92 6.40
N PRO A 29 10.77 -3.21 5.21
CA PRO A 29 10.03 -2.22 4.42
C PRO A 29 8.88 -1.62 5.24
N LEU A 30 8.80 -0.29 5.30
CA LEU A 30 7.81 0.43 6.12
C LEU A 30 7.08 1.56 5.36
N THR A 31 7.46 1.84 4.12
CA THR A 31 6.80 2.88 3.33
C THR A 31 5.60 2.33 2.58
N SER A 32 4.50 3.08 2.55
CA SER A 32 3.34 2.75 1.73
C SER A 32 3.10 3.84 0.69
N PRO A 33 3.75 3.78 -0.50
CA PRO A 33 3.58 4.80 -1.51
C PRO A 33 2.15 4.87 -2.02
N PHE A 34 1.71 6.10 -2.28
CA PHE A 34 0.42 6.41 -2.85
C PHE A 34 0.57 6.62 -4.37
N ASP A 35 -0.06 5.76 -5.16
CA ASP A 35 -0.21 5.98 -6.60
C ASP A 35 -1.53 6.73 -6.87
N PRO A 36 -1.48 8.02 -7.26
CA PRO A 36 -2.66 8.82 -7.60
C PRO A 36 -3.21 8.54 -9.00
N GLY A 37 -2.61 7.61 -9.75
CA GLY A 37 -2.93 7.36 -11.16
C GLY A 37 -1.77 7.69 -12.10
N TYR A 38 -0.52 7.53 -11.66
CA TYR A 38 0.64 7.67 -12.53
C TYR A 38 0.60 6.68 -13.70
N ASP A 39 1.28 7.06 -14.78
CA ASP A 39 1.51 6.17 -15.90
C ASP A 39 2.39 4.97 -15.50
N PRO A 40 2.30 3.84 -16.23
CA PRO A 40 3.05 2.65 -15.86
C PRO A 40 4.57 2.82 -15.81
N ALA A 41 5.17 3.62 -16.70
CA ALA A 41 6.63 3.73 -16.76
C ALA A 41 7.19 4.49 -15.55
N THR A 42 6.47 5.52 -15.09
CA THR A 42 6.80 6.23 -13.85
C THR A 42 6.74 5.31 -12.65
N LEU A 43 5.67 4.50 -12.52
CA LEU A 43 5.53 3.58 -11.39
C LEU A 43 6.58 2.46 -11.44
N GLU A 44 6.84 1.90 -12.62
CA GLU A 44 7.88 0.88 -12.81
C GLU A 44 9.27 1.39 -12.43
N SER A 45 9.62 2.61 -12.83
CA SER A 45 10.91 3.23 -12.47
C SER A 45 11.03 3.46 -10.96
N HIS A 46 9.92 3.83 -10.30
CA HIS A 46 9.91 4.00 -8.84
C HIS A 46 10.08 2.66 -8.11
N LEU A 47 9.42 1.60 -8.55
CA LEU A 47 9.57 0.26 -7.99
C LEU A 47 11.01 -0.25 -8.16
N GLU A 48 11.60 -0.11 -9.35
CA GLU A 48 12.99 -0.51 -9.62
C GLU A 48 13.96 0.13 -8.62
N GLN A 49 13.78 1.41 -8.33
CA GLN A 49 14.66 2.15 -7.42
C GLN A 49 14.43 1.78 -5.95
N SER A 50 13.17 1.67 -5.52
CA SER A 50 12.80 1.81 -4.10
C SER A 50 11.96 0.65 -3.54
N ALA A 51 11.68 -0.41 -4.30
CA ALA A 51 10.80 -1.50 -3.86
C ALA A 51 11.20 -2.13 -2.51
N HIS A 52 12.50 -2.23 -2.24
CA HIS A 52 13.04 -2.77 -0.98
C HIS A 52 12.69 -1.94 0.27
N LEU A 53 12.12 -0.73 0.11
CA LEU A 53 11.65 0.12 1.21
C LEU A 53 10.13 0.07 1.39
N MET A 54 9.41 -0.52 0.43
CA MET A 54 7.95 -0.49 0.36
C MET A 54 7.32 -1.68 1.08
N SER A 55 6.49 -1.41 2.09
CA SER A 55 5.66 -2.43 2.74
C SER A 55 4.47 -2.84 1.87
N ILE A 56 3.87 -1.88 1.16
CA ILE A 56 2.72 -2.06 0.28
C ILE A 56 2.57 -0.87 -0.65
N LEU A 57 2.08 -1.06 -1.87
CA LEU A 57 1.76 0.01 -2.82
C LEU A 57 0.26 0.27 -2.81
N LYS A 58 -0.18 1.48 -2.46
CA LYS A 58 -1.59 1.87 -2.55
C LYS A 58 -1.91 2.40 -3.94
N ILE A 59 -2.74 1.68 -4.70
CA ILE A 59 -3.29 2.14 -5.98
C ILE A 59 -4.58 2.89 -5.66
N SER A 60 -4.42 4.19 -5.41
CA SER A 60 -5.36 4.93 -4.60
C SER A 60 -6.55 5.48 -5.36
N MET A 61 -7.53 5.96 -4.60
CA MET A 61 -8.79 6.51 -5.09
C MET A 61 -9.51 5.49 -5.99
N ALA A 62 -10.24 5.97 -7.00
CA ALA A 62 -10.90 5.14 -8.01
C ALA A 62 -10.22 5.25 -9.39
N CYS A 63 -9.06 5.90 -9.48
CA CYS A 63 -8.41 6.18 -10.78
C CYS A 63 -8.12 4.89 -11.56
N TRP A 64 -7.77 3.82 -10.87
CA TRP A 64 -7.45 2.52 -11.46
C TRP A 64 -8.65 1.82 -12.11
N MET A 65 -9.89 2.19 -11.74
CA MET A 65 -11.13 1.67 -12.34
C MET A 65 -11.53 2.43 -13.61
N ILE A 66 -11.09 3.69 -13.76
CA ILE A 66 -11.50 4.58 -14.86
C ILE A 66 -10.40 4.71 -15.92
N ALA A 67 -9.13 4.62 -15.51
CA ALA A 67 -8.00 4.59 -16.43
C ALA A 67 -8.05 3.35 -17.34
N ALA A 68 -7.23 3.35 -18.40
CA ALA A 68 -7.09 2.17 -19.25
C ALA A 68 -6.69 0.96 -18.41
N GLU A 69 -7.52 -0.08 -18.39
CA GLU A 69 -7.34 -1.25 -17.52
C GLU A 69 -5.98 -1.93 -17.73
N SER A 70 -5.49 -1.94 -18.98
CA SER A 70 -4.16 -2.46 -19.32
C SER A 70 -3.02 -1.73 -18.59
N ALA A 71 -3.16 -0.44 -18.32
CA ALA A 71 -2.20 0.32 -17.53
C ALA A 71 -2.24 -0.11 -16.05
N THR A 72 -3.42 -0.26 -15.45
CA THR A 72 -3.59 -0.76 -14.08
C THR A 72 -2.98 -2.15 -13.91
N ARG A 73 -3.31 -3.09 -14.81
CA ARG A 73 -2.76 -4.46 -14.77
C ARG A 73 -1.24 -4.47 -14.95
N ARG A 74 -0.70 -3.62 -15.82
CA ARG A 74 0.76 -3.48 -15.99
C ARG A 74 1.45 -3.02 -14.71
N LYS A 75 0.87 -2.03 -14.00
CA LYS A 75 1.40 -1.53 -12.72
C LYS A 75 1.37 -2.59 -11.63
N ILE A 76 0.28 -3.34 -11.52
CA ILE A 76 0.14 -4.43 -10.53
C ILE A 76 1.11 -5.56 -10.84
N ALA A 77 1.24 -5.94 -12.11
CA ALA A 77 2.24 -6.92 -12.53
C ALA A 77 3.67 -6.46 -12.21
N ALA A 78 3.97 -5.17 -12.34
CA ALA A 78 5.26 -4.61 -11.93
C ALA A 78 5.48 -4.73 -10.42
N ALA A 79 4.51 -4.30 -9.60
CA ALA A 79 4.59 -4.43 -8.14
C ALA A 79 4.84 -5.88 -7.72
N LYS A 80 4.10 -6.82 -8.32
CA LYS A 80 4.27 -8.26 -8.11
C LYS A 80 5.67 -8.77 -8.46
N ARG A 81 6.27 -8.33 -9.57
CA ARG A 81 7.64 -8.71 -9.96
C ARG A 81 8.68 -8.25 -8.93
N HIS A 82 8.44 -7.11 -8.29
CA HIS A 82 9.31 -6.58 -7.24
C HIS A 82 8.98 -7.10 -5.83
N GLY A 83 7.99 -8.00 -5.69
CA GLY A 83 7.56 -8.52 -4.40
C GLY A 83 6.86 -7.49 -3.51
N VAL A 84 6.33 -6.41 -4.09
CA VAL A 84 5.59 -5.37 -3.37
C VAL A 84 4.10 -5.70 -3.42
N PRO A 85 3.43 -5.97 -2.27
CA PRO A 85 1.99 -6.18 -2.25
C PRO A 85 1.27 -4.87 -2.63
N THR A 86 0.02 -4.97 -3.05
CA THR A 86 -0.79 -3.81 -3.46
C THR A 86 -2.10 -3.74 -2.69
N VAL A 87 -2.56 -2.53 -2.42
CA VAL A 87 -3.86 -2.26 -1.83
C VAL A 87 -4.64 -1.25 -2.67
N THR A 88 -5.96 -1.43 -2.77
CA THR A 88 -6.84 -0.44 -3.43
C THR A 88 -6.98 0.82 -2.58
N GLY A 89 -7.52 1.89 -3.16
CA GLY A 89 -8.15 2.95 -2.35
C GLY A 89 -9.49 2.48 -1.75
N GLY A 90 -9.91 3.12 -0.65
CA GLY A 90 -11.17 2.79 0.04
C GLY A 90 -12.45 3.23 -0.67
N GLY A 91 -12.40 4.28 -1.49
CA GLY A 91 -13.59 4.83 -2.17
C GLY A 91 -14.36 3.81 -3.04
N PRO A 92 -13.70 3.02 -3.91
CA PRO A 92 -14.34 1.94 -4.64
C PRO A 92 -15.10 0.93 -3.78
N PHE A 93 -14.54 0.56 -2.63
CA PHE A 93 -15.20 -0.34 -1.68
C PHE A 93 -16.46 0.32 -1.10
N GLU A 94 -16.39 1.58 -0.69
CA GLU A 94 -17.54 2.34 -0.17
C GLU A 94 -18.68 2.40 -1.20
N VAL A 95 -18.34 2.63 -2.48
CA VAL A 95 -19.31 2.61 -3.58
C VAL A 95 -19.92 1.22 -3.77
N ALA A 96 -19.09 0.17 -3.78
CA ALA A 96 -19.57 -1.20 -3.97
C ALA A 96 -20.54 -1.62 -2.86
N VAL A 97 -20.25 -1.27 -1.60
CA VAL A 97 -21.15 -1.49 -0.47
C VAL A 97 -22.47 -0.72 -0.66
N ALA A 98 -22.40 0.58 -0.96
CA ALA A 98 -23.58 1.42 -1.13
C ALA A 98 -24.50 0.94 -2.27
N GLN A 99 -23.93 0.33 -3.31
CA GLN A 99 -24.68 -0.21 -4.45
C GLN A 99 -25.13 -1.66 -4.26
N GLY A 100 -24.74 -2.33 -3.17
CA GLY A 100 -25.03 -3.76 -2.96
C GLY A 100 -24.19 -4.71 -3.85
N GLU A 101 -23.08 -4.22 -4.39
CA GLU A 101 -22.25 -4.90 -5.39
C GLU A 101 -20.88 -5.34 -4.83
N LEU A 102 -20.76 -5.49 -3.51
CA LEU A 102 -19.51 -5.90 -2.86
C LEU A 102 -18.92 -7.20 -3.43
N PRO A 103 -19.70 -8.29 -3.67
CA PRO A 103 -19.14 -9.52 -4.24
C PRO A 103 -18.47 -9.29 -5.61
N ALA A 104 -19.14 -8.56 -6.52
CA ALA A 104 -18.60 -8.26 -7.85
C ALA A 104 -17.33 -7.40 -7.78
N TYR A 105 -17.27 -6.46 -6.83
CA TYR A 105 -16.07 -5.67 -6.58
C TYR A 105 -14.89 -6.54 -6.10
N LEU A 106 -15.13 -7.46 -5.17
CA LEU A 106 -14.07 -8.35 -4.68
C LEU A 106 -13.55 -9.28 -5.78
N ASP A 107 -14.44 -9.83 -6.61
CA ASP A 107 -14.07 -10.64 -7.77
C ASP A 107 -13.18 -9.84 -8.73
N LEU A 108 -13.54 -8.59 -9.02
CA LEU A 108 -12.73 -7.69 -9.84
C LEU A 108 -11.35 -7.42 -9.23
N CYS A 109 -11.28 -7.17 -7.92
CA CYS A 109 -10.00 -6.96 -7.23
C CYS A 109 -9.09 -8.19 -7.33
N ALA A 110 -9.65 -9.39 -7.11
CA ALA A 110 -8.92 -10.64 -7.24
C ALA A 110 -8.42 -10.87 -8.67
N ASP A 111 -9.26 -10.63 -9.69
CA ASP A 111 -8.89 -10.80 -11.10
C ASP A 111 -7.83 -9.79 -11.56
N ILE A 112 -7.94 -8.53 -11.14
CA ILE A 112 -6.93 -7.49 -11.41
C ILE A 112 -5.58 -7.84 -10.73
N GLY A 113 -5.63 -8.65 -9.68
CA GLY A 113 -4.45 -9.22 -9.03
C GLY A 113 -3.89 -8.35 -7.91
N VAL A 114 -4.71 -7.49 -7.30
CA VAL A 114 -4.29 -6.83 -6.06
C VAL A 114 -4.22 -7.85 -4.92
N THR A 115 -3.38 -7.58 -3.92
CA THR A 115 -3.26 -8.47 -2.75
C THR A 115 -4.24 -8.13 -1.62
N ARG A 116 -4.73 -6.89 -1.58
CA ARG A 116 -5.51 -6.35 -0.48
C ARG A 116 -6.54 -5.33 -0.95
N ILE A 117 -7.68 -5.27 -0.27
CA ILE A 117 -8.63 -4.17 -0.38
C ILE A 117 -8.53 -3.23 0.82
N GLU A 118 -8.67 -1.93 0.57
CA GLU A 118 -8.92 -0.93 1.62
C GLU A 118 -10.43 -0.82 1.83
N CYS A 119 -10.88 -1.09 3.06
CA CYS A 119 -12.24 -0.91 3.52
C CYS A 119 -12.35 0.47 4.17
N GLY A 120 -12.70 1.50 3.39
CA GLY A 120 -12.89 2.85 3.90
C GLY A 120 -14.20 2.99 4.68
N GLU A 121 -14.21 3.88 5.68
CA GLU A 121 -15.41 4.31 6.44
C GLU A 121 -15.61 5.83 6.28
N GLY A 122 -15.46 6.34 5.04
CA GLY A 122 -15.48 7.77 4.77
C GLY A 122 -16.89 8.35 4.60
N PHE A 123 -17.79 7.58 3.99
CA PHE A 123 -19.07 8.06 3.46
C PHE A 123 -20.26 7.14 3.72
N THR A 124 -20.02 5.85 4.03
CA THR A 124 -21.07 4.83 4.18
C THR A 124 -20.90 4.08 5.48
N ASP A 125 -21.99 3.83 6.21
CA ASP A 125 -22.02 2.90 7.33
C ASP A 125 -22.43 1.53 6.77
N PRO A 126 -21.49 0.57 6.60
CA PRO A 126 -21.84 -0.73 6.05
C PRO A 126 -22.75 -1.47 7.03
N ASP A 127 -23.96 -1.85 6.59
CA ASP A 127 -24.79 -2.85 7.29
C ASP A 127 -24.09 -4.24 7.39
N LEU A 128 -22.89 -4.38 6.83
CA LEU A 128 -22.05 -5.57 6.85
C LEU A 128 -21.04 -5.51 8.00
N ARG A 129 -20.97 -6.59 8.78
CA ARG A 129 -19.99 -6.67 9.87
C ARG A 129 -18.59 -6.81 9.28
N PRO A 130 -17.56 -6.13 9.83
CA PRO A 130 -16.18 -6.24 9.34
C PRO A 130 -15.69 -7.69 9.16
N ARG A 131 -16.11 -8.60 10.03
CA ARG A 131 -15.77 -10.03 9.96
C ARG A 131 -16.29 -10.72 8.69
N GLU A 132 -17.46 -10.33 8.19
CA GLU A 132 -18.04 -10.88 6.98
C GLU A 132 -17.27 -10.42 5.74
N ILE A 133 -16.87 -9.15 5.74
CA ILE A 133 -16.06 -8.54 4.68
C ILE A 133 -14.68 -9.21 4.59
N VAL A 134 -14.01 -9.37 5.75
CA VAL A 134 -12.74 -10.10 5.84
C VAL A 134 -12.88 -11.53 5.33
N ARG A 135 -13.97 -12.23 5.70
CA ARG A 135 -14.23 -13.60 5.22
C ARG A 135 -14.38 -13.64 3.69
N MET A 136 -15.20 -12.74 3.12
CA MET A 136 -15.44 -12.69 1.67
C MET A 136 -14.15 -12.37 0.90
N ALA A 137 -13.34 -11.42 1.38
CA ALA A 137 -12.04 -11.11 0.78
C ALA A 137 -11.09 -12.32 0.83
N ASN A 138 -10.96 -12.97 1.99
CA ASN A 138 -10.09 -14.12 2.16
C ASN A 138 -10.48 -15.32 1.29
N GLU A 139 -11.78 -15.53 1.04
CA GLU A 139 -12.29 -16.58 0.15
C GLU A 139 -11.80 -16.41 -1.31
N LEU A 140 -11.43 -15.18 -1.68
CA LEU A 140 -10.88 -14.82 -2.99
C LEU A 140 -9.35 -14.62 -2.97
N GLY A 141 -8.69 -14.93 -1.84
CA GLY A 141 -7.25 -14.76 -1.68
C GLY A 141 -6.81 -13.29 -1.48
N LEU A 142 -7.73 -12.42 -1.07
CA LEU A 142 -7.48 -11.02 -0.76
C LEU A 142 -7.38 -10.78 0.75
N ASP A 143 -6.45 -9.94 1.17
CA ASP A 143 -6.48 -9.34 2.50
C ASP A 143 -7.50 -8.18 2.56
N ALA A 144 -7.91 -7.79 3.77
CA ALA A 144 -8.65 -6.57 4.02
C ALA A 144 -7.94 -5.67 5.05
N GLN A 145 -7.95 -4.36 4.80
CA GLN A 145 -7.46 -3.34 5.73
C GLN A 145 -8.53 -2.27 5.91
N PHE A 146 -8.91 -2.01 7.17
CA PHE A 146 -9.86 -0.96 7.50
C PHE A 146 -9.11 0.34 7.77
N GLU A 147 -9.59 1.44 7.19
CA GLU A 147 -9.13 2.79 7.53
C GLU A 147 -10.10 3.38 8.55
N LEU A 148 -9.63 3.53 9.80
CA LEU A 148 -10.41 4.15 10.87
C LEU A 148 -10.21 5.67 10.82
N GLY A 149 -11.31 6.40 10.70
CA GLY A 149 -11.32 7.86 10.66
C GLY A 149 -12.26 8.40 9.59
N LYS A 150 -13.33 9.10 10.02
CA LYS A 150 -14.26 9.74 9.09
C LYS A 150 -13.61 10.95 8.43
N LYS A 151 -13.72 11.05 7.11
CA LYS A 151 -13.14 12.13 6.28
C LYS A 151 -13.60 13.54 6.69
N HIS A 152 -14.68 13.65 7.46
CA HIS A 152 -15.28 14.92 7.88
C HIS A 152 -15.27 15.16 9.41
N THR A 153 -14.90 14.19 10.24
CA THR A 153 -14.98 14.33 11.71
C THR A 153 -13.79 13.75 12.48
N GLY A 154 -12.70 13.33 11.80
CA GLY A 154 -11.52 12.75 12.42
C GLY A 154 -10.60 13.75 13.13
N ALA A 155 -11.12 14.58 14.05
CA ALA A 155 -10.27 15.20 15.05
C ALA A 155 -9.93 14.13 16.10
N PHE A 156 -8.66 13.93 16.41
CA PHE A 156 -8.28 13.23 17.63
C PHE A 156 -8.73 14.09 18.81
N ASP A 157 -9.80 13.69 19.48
CA ASP A 157 -10.25 14.28 20.74
C ASP A 157 -9.98 13.31 21.90
N ASP A 158 -10.17 13.79 23.12
CA ASP A 158 -9.94 13.02 24.35
C ASP A 158 -10.86 11.79 24.44
N GLU A 159 -11.91 11.68 23.63
CA GLU A 159 -12.79 10.50 23.53
C GLU A 159 -12.24 9.42 22.58
N THR A 160 -11.24 9.75 21.75
CA THR A 160 -10.62 8.84 20.78
C THR A 160 -9.55 7.94 21.41
N ILE A 161 -9.15 8.21 22.66
CA ILE A 161 -8.18 7.42 23.44
C ILE A 161 -8.93 6.62 24.51
N ASP A 162 -9.66 5.59 24.11
CA ASP A 162 -10.08 4.47 24.97
C ASP A 162 -10.24 3.18 24.14
#